data_AF-A0A0H2REQ0-F1
#
_entry.id   AF-A0A0H2REQ0-F1
#
_cell.length_a   1.000
_cell.length_b   1.000
_cell.length_c   1.000
_cell.angle_alpha   90.00
_cell.angle_beta   90.00
_cell.angle_gamma   90.00
#
_symmetry.space_group_name_H-M   'P 1'
#
loop_
_entity.id
_entity.type
_entity.pdbx_description
1 polymer ?
#
loop_
_entity_poly.entity_id
_entity_poly.type
_entity_poly.pdbx_seq_one_letter_code
_entity_poly.pdbx_strand_id
1 'polypeptide(L)'
;MTPPTRAYAVIKEEIKCEDVLVKQEFLEKPKIESHLPSPPPTDDEKDGDYIDVQDAKGSKKRKAGAEGRVKGAKRPKTTHKVKDVKPPPTDPSTWRASRQPFNASITKGDAVQQYRLDRNKDFSKLKPREYITRAGYTALLFWVRDIERIAWAKHGSPEGFDYYISKLRETYNKKNAKTPQKKPFCEPAQYIDRFTAIMRRYDQEMATLKEYFPTWLWRLIQSHLEDTRIRWVVPVYDEYYDIEEAESMVAKVRVFRQQLKQGKIKYPLRPFDPVPESASFTALKGLLDNAPGRHGFNWDDPPEGIETYEDHELNGWHDWTKKLQREVDVALEAVIAEHGGRYNLQARWMVYDTYVQCVKGPVYLAENSWRWKSFWIDDAKRVLDNGRLLGETL
;
A
#
# COMPACT_ATOMS: atom_id res chain seq x y z
N MET A 1 10.54 54.13 -23.97
CA MET A 1 11.42 53.02 -23.58
C MET A 1 10.58 51.75 -23.49
N THR A 2 10.54 51.00 -24.58
CA THR A 2 9.81 49.73 -24.72
C THR A 2 10.81 48.59 -24.50
N PRO A 3 10.46 47.52 -23.74
CA PRO A 3 11.38 46.41 -23.52
C PRO A 3 11.45 45.52 -24.78
N PRO A 4 12.58 44.83 -25.02
CA PRO A 4 12.76 44.03 -26.22
C PRO A 4 12.06 42.67 -26.09
N THR A 5 11.33 42.31 -27.13
CA THR A 5 10.66 41.02 -27.32
C THR A 5 11.71 39.92 -27.51
N ARG A 6 11.74 38.94 -26.61
CA ARG A 6 12.62 37.77 -26.67
C ARG A 6 12.00 36.72 -27.59
N ALA A 7 12.60 36.49 -28.76
CA ALA A 7 12.22 35.41 -29.66
C ALA A 7 12.63 34.06 -29.06
N TYR A 8 11.67 33.15 -28.87
CA TYR A 8 11.93 31.76 -28.52
C TYR A 8 12.06 30.93 -29.79
N ALA A 9 13.24 30.35 -29.99
CA ALA A 9 13.50 29.38 -31.04
C ALA A 9 12.81 28.06 -30.68
N VAL A 10 11.92 27.60 -31.56
CA VAL A 10 11.27 26.28 -31.48
C VAL A 10 12.25 25.24 -32.03
N ILE A 11 12.81 24.40 -31.14
CA ILE A 11 13.55 23.21 -31.54
C ILE A 11 12.52 22.11 -31.82
N LYS A 12 12.41 21.71 -33.10
CA LYS A 12 11.71 20.49 -33.50
C LYS A 12 12.67 19.32 -33.35
N GLU A 13 12.49 18.49 -32.33
CA GLU A 13 13.11 17.16 -32.30
C GLU A 13 12.14 16.14 -32.92
N GLU A 14 12.56 15.59 -34.06
CA GLU A 14 11.93 14.42 -34.69
C GLU A 14 12.27 13.16 -33.87
N ILE A 15 11.28 12.60 -33.18
CA ILE A 15 11.40 11.28 -32.55
C ILE A 15 11.09 10.23 -33.62
N LYS A 16 12.15 9.57 -34.13
CA LYS A 16 12.02 8.34 -34.91
C LYS A 16 11.69 7.18 -33.96
N CYS A 17 10.49 6.62 -34.09
CA CYS A 17 10.16 5.32 -33.52
C CYS A 17 10.72 4.22 -34.45
N GLU A 18 11.75 3.51 -34.01
CA GLU A 18 12.18 2.27 -34.63
C GLU A 18 11.37 1.09 -34.07
N ASP A 19 10.82 0.30 -34.99
CA ASP A 19 10.04 -0.91 -34.73
C ASP A 19 10.89 -2.00 -34.07
N VAL A 20 10.60 -2.32 -32.81
CA VAL A 20 11.14 -3.52 -32.14
C VAL A 20 10.14 -4.67 -32.28
N LEU A 21 10.36 -5.49 -33.31
CA LEU A 21 9.70 -6.77 -33.54
C LEU A 21 10.21 -7.80 -32.51
N VAL A 22 9.48 -7.97 -31.41
CA VAL A 22 9.73 -9.06 -30.45
C VAL A 22 9.04 -10.32 -30.94
N LYS A 23 9.82 -11.28 -31.46
CA LYS A 23 9.36 -12.66 -31.67
C LYS A 23 9.11 -13.32 -30.32
N GLN A 24 7.88 -13.76 -30.08
CA GLN A 24 7.48 -14.47 -28.88
C GLN A 24 7.47 -15.97 -29.18
N GLU A 25 8.50 -16.69 -28.71
CA GLU A 25 8.50 -18.16 -28.69
C GLU A 25 7.54 -18.66 -27.62
N PHE A 26 6.58 -19.49 -28.04
CA PHE A 26 5.66 -20.21 -27.16
C PHE A 26 6.41 -21.35 -26.46
N LEU A 27 6.64 -21.22 -25.15
CA LEU A 27 6.98 -22.36 -24.30
C LEU A 27 5.68 -23.04 -23.83
N GLU A 28 5.50 -24.29 -24.25
CA GLU A 28 4.49 -25.21 -23.72
C GLU A 28 4.72 -25.43 -22.21
N LYS A 29 3.68 -25.24 -21.41
CA LYS A 29 3.71 -25.47 -19.96
C LYS A 29 3.44 -26.94 -19.65
N PRO A 30 4.20 -27.57 -18.74
CA PRO A 30 3.90 -28.92 -18.30
C PRO A 30 2.65 -28.96 -17.42
N LYS A 31 1.90 -30.05 -17.60
CA LYS A 31 0.68 -30.43 -16.90
C LYS A 31 1.00 -30.72 -15.43
N ILE A 32 0.48 -29.90 -14.50
CA ILE A 32 0.62 -30.12 -13.06
C ILE A 32 -0.62 -30.89 -12.59
N GLU A 33 -0.43 -32.15 -12.18
CA GLU A 33 -1.43 -32.93 -11.47
C GLU A 33 -1.58 -32.40 -10.04
N SER A 34 -2.81 -32.05 -9.67
CA SER A 34 -3.17 -31.51 -8.36
C SER A 34 -3.37 -32.64 -7.35
N HIS A 35 -2.42 -32.85 -6.46
CA HIS A 35 -2.65 -33.58 -5.21
C HIS A 35 -3.14 -32.61 -4.13
N LEU A 36 -4.35 -32.83 -3.65
CA LEU A 36 -4.93 -32.12 -2.51
C LEU A 36 -4.21 -32.52 -1.21
N PRO A 37 -3.84 -31.57 -0.32
CA PRO A 37 -3.32 -31.89 1.00
C PRO A 37 -4.45 -32.24 1.97
N SER A 38 -4.23 -33.27 2.78
CA SER A 38 -5.11 -33.67 3.89
C SER A 38 -5.22 -32.57 4.96
N PRO A 39 -6.35 -32.48 5.66
CA PRO A 39 -6.56 -31.47 6.71
C PRO A 39 -5.67 -31.72 7.93
N PRO A 40 -5.25 -30.65 8.64
CA PRO A 40 -4.48 -30.78 9.88
C PRO A 40 -5.37 -31.24 11.05
N PRO A 41 -4.80 -31.91 12.06
CA PRO A 41 -5.52 -32.30 13.26
C PRO A 41 -5.88 -31.06 14.10
N THR A 42 -7.09 -31.08 14.64
CA THR A 42 -7.60 -30.16 15.65
C THR A 42 -6.89 -30.43 16.98
N ASP A 43 -6.08 -29.48 17.44
CA ASP A 43 -5.52 -29.49 18.79
C ASP A 43 -6.43 -28.69 19.73
N ASP A 44 -6.88 -29.42 20.75
CA ASP A 44 -7.73 -28.97 21.84
C ASP A 44 -7.10 -27.84 22.69
N GLU A 45 -8.01 -27.03 23.20
CA GLU A 45 -7.86 -25.99 24.20
C GLU A 45 -6.91 -26.38 25.35
N LYS A 46 -5.90 -25.54 25.59
CA LYS A 46 -5.24 -25.44 26.90
C LYS A 46 -4.95 -24.00 27.24
N ASP A 47 -5.85 -23.44 28.04
CA ASP A 47 -5.63 -22.25 28.86
C ASP A 47 -4.39 -22.44 29.73
N GLY A 48 -3.43 -21.53 29.55
CA GLY A 48 -2.19 -21.47 30.32
C GLY A 48 -2.25 -20.32 31.32
N ASP A 49 -2.82 -20.59 32.50
CA ASP A 49 -2.70 -19.72 33.65
C ASP A 49 -1.23 -19.47 34.03
N TYR A 50 -0.88 -18.20 34.17
CA TYR A 50 0.43 -17.73 34.56
C TYR A 50 0.61 -17.93 36.07
N ILE A 51 1.10 -19.10 36.49
CA ILE A 51 1.44 -19.37 37.89
C ILE A 51 2.78 -18.71 38.24
N ASP A 52 2.71 -17.76 39.17
CA ASP A 52 3.83 -17.15 39.88
C ASP A 52 4.47 -18.19 40.82
N VAL A 53 5.66 -18.69 40.45
CA VAL A 53 6.37 -19.70 41.24
C VAL A 53 7.27 -18.99 42.25
N GLN A 54 6.77 -18.88 43.47
CA GLN A 54 7.55 -18.60 44.67
C GLN A 54 8.36 -19.84 45.10
N ASP A 55 9.63 -19.60 45.45
CA ASP A 55 10.48 -20.31 46.40
C ASP A 55 10.25 -21.82 46.65
N ALA A 56 10.95 -22.67 45.90
CA ALA A 56 11.21 -24.06 46.29
C ALA A 56 12.60 -24.20 46.91
N LYS A 57 12.63 -24.18 48.25
CA LYS A 57 13.75 -24.65 49.08
C LYS A 57 14.00 -26.15 48.85
N GLY A 58 15.27 -26.52 48.73
CA GLY A 58 15.78 -27.82 49.19
C GLY A 58 15.82 -28.95 48.16
N SER A 59 16.94 -29.08 47.44
CA SER A 59 17.32 -30.35 46.82
C SER A 59 18.60 -30.89 47.46
N LYS A 60 18.45 -32.05 48.08
CA LYS A 60 19.46 -32.84 48.78
C LYS A 60 20.61 -33.21 47.85
N LYS A 61 21.79 -32.78 48.25
CA LYS A 61 23.13 -33.14 47.77
C LYS A 61 23.34 -34.66 47.88
N ARG A 62 23.18 -35.40 46.79
CA ARG A 62 23.71 -36.78 46.70
C ARG A 62 25.19 -36.71 46.33
N LYS A 63 26.02 -37.11 47.28
CA LYS A 63 27.48 -37.23 47.20
C LYS A 63 27.79 -38.57 46.51
N ALA A 64 28.03 -38.57 45.20
CA ALA A 64 28.59 -39.74 44.53
C ALA A 64 30.11 -39.72 44.69
N GLY A 65 30.62 -40.75 45.37
CA GLY A 65 32.05 -40.97 45.61
C GLY A 65 32.80 -41.14 44.29
N ALA A 66 33.95 -40.48 44.24
CA ALA A 66 34.95 -40.66 43.21
C ALA A 66 35.83 -41.86 43.56
N GLU A 67 36.16 -42.69 42.58
CA GLU A 67 37.40 -43.45 42.59
C GLU A 67 37.81 -43.78 41.14
N GLY A 68 39.06 -43.46 40.80
CA GLY A 68 39.65 -43.81 39.52
C GLY A 68 39.65 -42.70 38.47
N ARG A 69 40.45 -41.64 38.63
CA ARG A 69 40.90 -40.87 37.46
C ARG A 69 42.38 -40.53 37.50
N VAL A 70 43.05 -41.16 36.55
CA VAL A 70 44.45 -41.10 36.15
C VAL A 70 45.00 -39.68 36.21
N LYS A 71 46.07 -39.52 36.99
CA LYS A 71 46.93 -38.33 37.01
C LYS A 71 47.70 -38.27 35.69
N GLY A 72 47.65 -37.14 34.98
CA GLY A 72 48.68 -36.81 33.99
C GLY A 72 48.24 -36.41 32.59
N ALA A 73 47.26 -35.51 32.44
CA ALA A 73 47.12 -34.73 31.21
C ALA A 73 47.18 -33.24 31.55
N LYS A 74 48.31 -32.60 31.23
CA LYS A 74 48.51 -31.16 31.38
C LYS A 74 47.44 -30.45 30.55
N ARG A 75 46.45 -29.85 31.22
CA ARG A 75 45.44 -29.01 30.55
C ARG A 75 46.17 -27.92 29.74
N PRO A 76 45.88 -27.75 28.44
CA PRO A 76 46.50 -26.70 27.65
C PRO A 76 46.20 -25.34 28.28
N LYS A 77 47.26 -24.54 28.50
CA LYS A 77 47.16 -23.17 29.01
C LYS A 77 46.21 -22.40 28.11
N THR A 78 45.06 -22.01 28.65
CA THR A 78 44.05 -21.23 27.93
C THR A 78 44.66 -19.88 27.60
N THR A 79 44.91 -19.62 26.30
CA THR A 79 45.35 -18.32 25.82
C THR A 79 44.30 -17.28 26.19
N HIS A 80 44.71 -16.31 27.01
CA HIS A 80 43.84 -15.24 27.48
C HIS A 80 43.54 -14.34 26.28
N LYS A 81 42.37 -14.50 25.66
CA LYS A 81 41.93 -13.56 24.61
C LYS A 81 41.88 -12.16 25.22
N VAL A 82 42.58 -11.21 24.59
CA VAL A 82 42.49 -9.79 24.92
C VAL A 82 41.01 -9.42 24.87
N LYS A 83 40.46 -8.98 26.00
CA LYS A 83 39.06 -8.56 26.06
C LYS A 83 38.98 -7.19 25.41
N ASP A 84 38.12 -7.04 24.41
CA ASP A 84 37.83 -5.73 23.83
C ASP A 84 37.42 -4.77 24.95
N VAL A 85 38.13 -3.64 25.05
CA VAL A 85 37.93 -2.67 26.13
C VAL A 85 36.65 -1.89 25.83
N LYS A 86 35.75 -1.80 26.82
CA LYS A 86 34.52 -1.01 26.71
C LYS A 86 34.91 0.48 26.50
N PRO A 87 34.33 1.20 25.52
CA PRO A 87 34.55 2.63 25.37
C PRO A 87 34.26 3.39 26.68
N PRO A 88 35.06 4.43 27.02
CA PRO A 88 34.80 5.24 28.20
C PRO A 88 33.48 6.02 28.05
N PRO A 89 32.80 6.34 29.16
CA PRO A 89 31.63 7.22 29.12
C PRO A 89 32.01 8.60 28.54
N THR A 90 31.15 9.15 27.70
CA THR A 90 31.30 10.49 27.11
C THR A 90 30.18 11.42 27.57
N ASP A 91 30.45 12.72 27.61
CA ASP A 91 29.47 13.74 28.00
C ASP A 91 28.25 13.73 27.07
N PRO A 92 27.00 13.68 27.58
CA PRO A 92 25.78 13.78 26.79
C PRO A 92 25.72 14.92 25.77
N SER A 93 26.40 16.04 26.03
CA SER A 93 26.48 17.19 25.11
C SER A 93 27.25 16.86 23.83
N THR A 94 28.16 15.88 23.88
CA THR A 94 29.03 15.45 22.77
C THR A 94 28.48 14.26 21.99
N TRP A 95 27.36 13.69 22.44
CA TRP A 95 26.77 12.53 21.78
C TRP A 95 26.26 12.88 20.38
N ARG A 96 26.55 11.99 19.43
CA ARG A 96 26.06 12.10 18.04
C ARG A 96 24.54 12.27 17.96
N ALA A 97 24.08 12.86 16.86
CA ALA A 97 22.65 12.92 16.56
C ALA A 97 22.06 11.50 16.41
N SER A 98 20.80 11.33 16.82
CA SER A 98 20.04 10.10 16.61
C SER A 98 19.92 9.81 15.11
N ARG A 99 20.08 8.54 14.73
CA ARG A 99 19.86 8.07 13.35
C ARG A 99 18.38 7.79 13.07
N GLN A 100 17.54 7.81 14.09
CA GLN A 100 16.13 7.46 13.99
C GLN A 100 15.31 8.67 13.48
N PRO A 101 14.25 8.46 12.68
CA PRO A 101 13.35 9.54 12.26
C PRO A 101 12.74 10.28 13.46
N PHE A 102 12.44 11.58 13.30
CA PHE A 102 11.88 12.40 14.38
C PHE A 102 10.50 11.91 14.83
N ASN A 103 9.71 11.36 13.91
CA ASN A 103 8.36 10.86 14.14
C ASN A 103 8.30 9.35 14.45
N ALA A 104 9.44 8.67 14.60
CA ALA A 104 9.44 7.24 14.89
C ALA A 104 8.97 6.96 16.33
N SER A 105 8.07 6.00 16.48
CA SER A 105 7.56 5.55 17.77
C SER A 105 7.77 4.04 17.97
N ILE A 106 7.82 3.60 19.22
CA ILE A 106 8.06 2.20 19.59
C ILE A 106 7.23 1.82 20.82
N THR A 107 6.76 0.57 20.87
CA THR A 107 6.04 0.05 22.04
C THR A 107 7.00 -0.14 23.22
N LYS A 108 6.46 -0.12 24.45
CA LYS A 108 7.26 -0.41 25.65
C LYS A 108 7.97 -1.77 25.58
N GLY A 109 7.27 -2.79 25.07
CA GLY A 109 7.77 -4.16 24.95
C GLY A 109 8.98 -4.24 24.03
N ASP A 110 8.87 -3.63 22.85
CA ASP A 110 9.94 -3.61 21.85
C ASP A 110 11.12 -2.77 22.32
N ALA A 111 10.88 -1.63 22.96
CA ALA A 111 11.96 -0.80 23.52
C ALA A 111 12.78 -1.56 24.58
N VAL A 112 12.12 -2.30 25.48
CA VAL A 112 12.81 -3.18 26.45
C VAL A 112 13.65 -4.24 25.74
N GLN A 113 13.12 -4.87 24.69
CA GLN A 113 13.81 -5.94 23.98
C GLN A 113 14.97 -5.43 23.13
N GLN A 114 14.75 -4.39 22.33
CA GLN A 114 15.71 -3.86 21.37
C GLN A 114 16.81 -3.03 22.04
N TYR A 115 16.43 -2.13 22.94
CA TYR A 115 17.37 -1.20 23.61
C TYR A 115 17.86 -1.70 24.97
N ARG A 116 17.42 -2.90 25.39
CA ARG A 116 17.84 -3.55 26.66
C ARG A 116 17.60 -2.66 27.87
N LEU A 117 16.48 -1.95 27.83
CA LEU A 117 16.03 -1.07 28.90
C LEU A 117 15.33 -1.86 30.00
N ASP A 118 15.41 -1.37 31.22
CA ASP A 118 14.65 -1.85 32.36
C ASP A 118 13.21 -1.35 32.23
N ARG A 119 12.25 -2.28 32.30
CA ARG A 119 10.82 -1.99 32.06
C ARG A 119 10.26 -0.92 33.01
N ASN A 120 10.77 -0.80 34.23
CA ASN A 120 10.20 0.07 35.25
C ASN A 120 11.04 1.34 35.48
N LYS A 121 12.36 1.19 35.54
CA LYS A 121 13.27 2.30 35.86
C LYS A 121 13.45 3.25 34.68
N ASP A 122 13.75 2.69 33.51
CA ASP A 122 14.17 3.49 32.35
C ASP A 122 13.01 4.27 31.72
N PHE A 123 11.77 3.79 31.88
CA PHE A 123 10.56 4.44 31.34
C PHE A 123 9.90 5.44 32.30
N SER A 124 10.32 5.50 33.56
CA SER A 124 9.69 6.33 34.59
C SER A 124 9.69 7.83 34.30
N LYS A 125 10.63 8.30 33.48
CA LYS A 125 10.81 9.71 33.11
C LYS A 125 10.19 10.05 31.76
N LEU A 126 9.74 9.06 31.01
CA LEU A 126 9.17 9.26 29.68
C LEU A 126 7.67 9.46 29.78
N LYS A 127 7.15 10.41 29.01
CA LYS A 127 5.71 10.56 28.80
C LYS A 127 5.30 9.63 27.67
N PRO A 128 4.54 8.55 27.94
CA PRO A 128 3.99 7.75 26.86
C PRO A 128 2.98 8.58 26.08
N ARG A 129 2.91 8.32 24.77
CA ARG A 129 1.78 8.71 23.95
C ARG A 129 0.79 7.55 23.98
N GLU A 130 -0.41 7.83 24.47
CA GLU A 130 -1.51 6.88 24.40
C GLU A 130 -1.97 6.69 22.95
N TYR A 131 -2.26 5.45 22.62
CA TYR A 131 -2.69 5.06 21.30
C TYR A 131 -3.70 3.93 21.42
N ILE A 132 -4.91 4.13 20.89
CA ILE A 132 -5.96 3.12 20.97
C ILE A 132 -5.80 2.17 19.77
N THR A 133 -5.62 0.87 20.04
CA THR A 133 -5.50 -0.20 19.04
C THR A 133 -6.85 -0.63 18.46
N ARG A 134 -6.86 -1.49 17.41
CA ARG A 134 -8.08 -2.11 16.81
C ARG A 134 -9.07 -2.60 17.83
N ALA A 135 -8.54 -3.33 18.80
CA ALA A 135 -9.34 -4.07 19.75
C ALA A 135 -9.77 -3.18 20.94
N GLY A 136 -9.62 -1.86 20.83
CA GLY A 136 -9.98 -0.90 21.87
C GLY A 136 -8.97 -0.83 23.02
N TYR A 137 -7.85 -1.54 22.95
CA TYR A 137 -6.82 -1.46 23.98
C TYR A 137 -5.96 -0.22 23.82
N THR A 138 -5.71 0.50 24.91
CA THR A 138 -4.74 1.59 24.95
C THR A 138 -3.32 1.03 25.00
N ALA A 139 -2.59 1.14 23.89
CA ALA A 139 -1.15 0.94 23.83
C ALA A 139 -0.39 2.21 24.23
N LEU A 140 0.76 2.01 24.87
CA LEU A 140 1.66 3.09 25.25
C LEU A 140 2.86 3.10 24.30
N LEU A 141 2.93 4.14 23.47
CA LEU A 141 4.02 4.38 22.52
C LEU A 141 5.00 5.40 23.08
N PHE A 142 6.28 5.24 22.73
CA PHE A 142 7.35 6.14 23.12
C PHE A 142 8.12 6.61 21.89
N TRP A 143 8.61 7.85 21.91
CA TRP A 143 9.47 8.33 20.84
C TRP A 143 10.79 7.56 20.83
N VAL A 144 11.16 7.02 19.68
CA VAL A 144 12.35 6.17 19.54
C VAL A 144 13.62 6.95 19.92
N ARG A 145 13.67 8.25 19.59
CA ARG A 145 14.80 9.12 19.93
C ARG A 145 15.01 9.26 21.45
N ASP A 146 13.93 9.35 22.22
CA ASP A 146 14.02 9.47 23.67
C ASP A 146 14.47 8.14 24.30
N ILE A 147 13.95 7.03 23.79
CA ILE A 147 14.35 5.67 24.17
C ILE A 147 15.85 5.44 23.88
N GLU A 148 16.32 5.87 22.71
CA GLU A 148 17.72 5.77 22.31
C GLU A 148 18.62 6.61 23.23
N ARG A 149 18.23 7.85 23.57
CA ARG A 149 18.99 8.70 24.50
C ARG A 149 19.10 8.09 25.89
N ILE A 150 18.05 7.43 26.39
CA ILE A 150 18.10 6.71 27.67
C ILE A 150 19.04 5.50 27.58
N ALA A 151 19.00 4.76 26.47
CA ALA A 151 19.92 3.66 26.25
C ALA A 151 21.39 4.15 26.21
N TRP A 152 21.67 5.25 25.52
CA TRP A 152 23.01 5.86 25.50
C TRP A 152 23.47 6.28 26.90
N ALA A 153 22.60 6.91 27.68
CA ALA A 153 22.89 7.28 29.07
C ALA A 153 23.23 6.07 29.93
N LYS A 154 22.45 4.98 29.80
CA LYS A 154 22.67 3.73 30.53
C LYS A 154 24.00 3.06 30.18
N HIS A 155 24.44 3.17 28.94
CA HIS A 155 25.66 2.51 28.46
C HIS A 155 26.90 3.41 28.48
N GLY A 156 26.72 4.71 28.74
CA GLY A 156 27.77 5.72 28.94
C GLY A 156 28.06 6.58 27.71
N SER A 157 27.62 6.14 26.53
CA SER A 157 27.77 6.85 25.26
C SER A 157 27.02 6.09 24.14
N PRO A 158 26.77 6.73 22.98
CA PRO A 158 26.30 6.04 21.77
C PRO A 158 27.24 4.89 21.37
N GLU A 159 28.55 5.12 21.42
CA GLU A 159 29.57 4.12 21.07
C GLU A 159 29.60 2.98 22.11
N GLY A 160 29.40 3.31 23.38
CA GLY A 160 29.28 2.33 24.46
C GLY A 160 28.04 1.44 24.33
N PHE A 161 26.94 2.01 23.82
CA PHE A 161 25.73 1.26 23.45
C PHE A 161 25.97 0.36 22.24
N ASP A 162 26.56 0.88 21.16
CA ASP A 162 26.88 0.11 19.95
C ASP A 162 27.81 -1.07 20.26
N TYR A 163 28.84 -0.86 21.10
CA TYR A 163 29.71 -1.91 21.62
C TYR A 163 28.91 -2.99 22.38
N TYR A 164 27.97 -2.56 23.24
CA TYR A 164 27.16 -3.47 24.03
C TYR A 164 26.24 -4.33 23.15
N ILE A 165 25.56 -3.74 22.16
CA ILE A 165 24.72 -4.48 21.21
C ILE A 165 25.56 -5.46 20.38
N SER A 166 26.73 -5.04 19.90
CA SER A 166 27.67 -5.91 19.15
C SER A 166 28.08 -7.13 19.97
N LYS A 167 28.41 -6.94 21.25
CA LYS A 167 28.76 -8.04 22.16
C LYS A 167 27.58 -9.00 22.41
N LEU A 168 26.36 -8.48 22.51
CA LEU A 168 25.16 -9.30 22.63
C LEU A 168 24.91 -10.11 21.35
N ARG A 169 25.08 -9.50 20.16
CA ARG A 169 24.97 -10.17 18.86
C ARG A 169 25.96 -11.32 18.76
N GLU A 170 27.22 -11.08 19.10
CA GLU A 170 28.24 -12.14 19.10
C GLU A 170 27.87 -13.29 20.05
N THR A 171 27.39 -12.96 21.24
CA THR A 171 26.98 -13.96 22.24
C THR A 171 25.81 -14.77 21.73
N TYR A 172 24.82 -14.12 21.10
CA TYR A 172 23.71 -14.77 20.43
C TYR A 172 24.21 -15.70 19.32
N ASN A 173 25.04 -15.22 18.40
CA ASN A 173 25.60 -16.01 17.29
C ASN A 173 26.36 -17.25 17.79
N LYS A 174 27.19 -17.09 18.83
CA LYS A 174 27.93 -18.20 19.47
C LYS A 174 27.00 -19.25 20.08
N LYS A 175 25.85 -18.84 20.64
CA LYS A 175 24.83 -19.77 21.17
C LYS A 175 24.03 -20.42 20.04
N ASN A 176 23.59 -19.62 19.08
CA ASN A 176 22.79 -20.05 17.93
C ASN A 176 23.53 -21.06 17.05
N ALA A 177 24.85 -20.92 16.91
CA ALA A 177 25.69 -21.88 16.20
C ALA A 177 25.75 -23.27 16.88
N LYS A 178 25.54 -23.33 18.20
CA LYS A 178 25.51 -24.60 18.95
C LYS A 178 24.10 -25.17 19.06
N THR A 179 23.12 -24.29 19.24
CA THR A 179 21.72 -24.64 19.42
C THR A 179 20.89 -23.53 18.79
N PRO A 180 20.36 -23.74 17.58
CA PRO A 180 19.54 -22.74 16.90
C PRO A 180 18.40 -22.27 17.81
N GLN A 181 18.38 -20.98 18.12
CA GLN A 181 17.32 -20.35 18.89
C GLN A 181 16.15 -20.04 17.95
N LYS A 182 14.91 -20.27 18.42
CA LYS A 182 13.70 -19.96 17.65
C LYS A 182 13.51 -18.47 17.42
N LYS A 183 13.98 -17.62 18.35
CA LYS A 183 13.78 -16.16 18.29
C LYS A 183 15.04 -15.49 17.73
N PRO A 184 14.94 -14.70 16.66
CA PRO A 184 16.08 -13.96 16.11
C PRO A 184 16.62 -12.94 17.11
N PHE A 185 17.87 -12.54 16.94
CA PHE A 185 18.45 -11.46 17.74
C PHE A 185 17.77 -10.13 17.43
N CYS A 186 17.02 -9.61 18.40
CA CYS A 186 16.43 -8.28 18.30
C CYS A 186 17.51 -7.22 18.51
N GLU A 187 17.82 -6.48 17.45
CA GLU A 187 18.58 -5.24 17.52
C GLU A 187 17.65 -4.03 17.62
N PRO A 188 18.14 -2.89 18.12
CA PRO A 188 17.58 -1.59 17.79
C PRO A 188 17.50 -1.54 16.28
N ALA A 189 16.30 -1.79 15.75
CA ALA A 189 16.14 -1.87 14.32
C ALA A 189 16.63 -0.54 13.76
N GLN A 190 17.42 -0.61 12.69
CA GLN A 190 17.58 0.49 11.77
C GLN A 190 16.23 0.65 11.07
N TYR A 191 15.20 1.03 11.83
CA TYR A 191 13.84 1.11 11.36
C TYR A 191 13.80 2.31 10.41
N ILE A 192 13.98 2.02 9.12
CA ILE A 192 12.89 2.37 8.23
C ILE A 192 11.77 1.46 8.71
N ASP A 193 10.88 2.01 9.53
CA ASP A 193 9.61 1.40 9.90
C ASP A 193 9.12 0.55 8.71
N ARG A 194 8.90 -0.76 8.91
CA ARG A 194 8.54 -1.67 7.81
C ARG A 194 7.37 -1.10 7.03
N PHE A 195 6.43 -0.49 7.75
CA PHE A 195 5.34 0.29 7.17
C PHE A 195 5.87 1.47 6.35
N THR A 196 6.70 2.36 6.91
CA THR A 196 7.37 3.44 6.15
C THR A 196 8.12 2.96 4.90
N ALA A 197 8.82 1.82 4.94
CA ALA A 197 9.53 1.27 3.80
C ALA A 197 8.55 0.83 2.70
N ILE A 198 7.45 0.20 3.09
CA ILE A 198 6.39 -0.25 2.19
C ILE A 198 5.63 0.95 1.62
N MET A 199 5.25 1.93 2.44
CA MET A 199 4.60 3.15 1.99
C MET A 199 5.48 3.94 1.02
N ARG A 200 6.79 4.02 1.29
CA ARG A 200 7.74 4.64 0.34
C ARG A 200 7.80 3.88 -0.99
N ARG A 201 7.79 2.54 -0.94
CA ARG A 201 7.73 1.71 -2.15
C ARG A 201 6.42 1.91 -2.90
N TYR A 202 5.29 1.94 -2.19
CA TYR A 202 3.98 2.24 -2.73
C TYR A 202 3.98 3.60 -3.45
N ASP A 203 4.45 4.67 -2.80
CA ASP A 203 4.51 6.01 -3.38
C ASP A 203 5.37 6.05 -4.65
N GLN A 204 6.53 5.38 -4.62
CA GLN A 204 7.43 5.28 -5.78
C GLN A 204 6.78 4.51 -6.94
N GLU A 205 6.13 3.39 -6.63
CA GLU A 205 5.45 2.57 -7.64
C GLU A 205 4.23 3.29 -8.22
N MET A 206 3.43 3.95 -7.39
CA MET A 206 2.30 4.77 -7.84
C MET A 206 2.75 5.96 -8.68
N ALA A 207 3.85 6.63 -8.31
CA ALA A 207 4.44 7.70 -9.11
C ALA A 207 4.91 7.20 -10.48
N THR A 208 5.55 6.03 -10.52
CA THR A 208 5.98 5.40 -11.77
C THR A 208 4.78 4.95 -12.62
N LEU A 209 3.73 4.43 -11.99
CA LEU A 209 2.50 4.03 -12.68
C LEU A 209 1.77 5.23 -13.27
N LYS A 210 1.72 6.36 -12.55
CA LYS A 210 1.10 7.61 -13.00
C LYS A 210 1.61 8.08 -14.36
N GLU A 211 2.91 7.92 -14.64
CA GLU A 211 3.53 8.32 -15.91
C GLU A 211 2.97 7.58 -17.14
N TYR A 212 2.33 6.42 -16.96
CA TYR A 212 1.73 5.65 -18.05
C TYR A 212 0.31 6.09 -18.41
N PHE A 213 -0.31 6.99 -17.64
CA PHE A 213 -1.69 7.38 -17.83
C PHE A 213 -1.78 8.89 -18.15
N PRO A 214 -2.67 9.30 -19.07
CA PRO A 214 -3.06 10.70 -19.17
C PRO A 214 -3.59 11.23 -17.83
N THR A 215 -3.27 12.47 -17.47
CA THR A 215 -3.64 13.09 -16.18
C THR A 215 -5.13 12.97 -15.84
N TRP A 216 -6.01 13.07 -16.84
CA TRP A 216 -7.45 12.93 -16.62
C TRP A 216 -7.83 11.50 -16.20
N LEU A 217 -7.25 10.49 -16.84
CA LEU A 217 -7.55 9.09 -16.57
C LEU A 217 -6.97 8.67 -15.22
N TRP A 218 -5.76 9.14 -14.90
CA TRP A 218 -5.14 8.94 -13.59
C TRP A 218 -6.03 9.46 -12.45
N ARG A 219 -6.62 10.65 -12.60
CA ARG A 219 -7.54 11.21 -11.58
C ARG A 219 -8.76 10.32 -11.37
N LEU A 220 -9.32 9.73 -12.43
CA LEU A 220 -10.46 8.82 -12.31
C LEU A 220 -10.08 7.50 -11.61
N ILE A 221 -8.92 6.93 -11.96
CA ILE A 221 -8.38 5.74 -11.27
C ILE A 221 -8.18 6.04 -9.78
N GLN A 222 -7.52 7.15 -9.44
CA GLN A 222 -7.28 7.54 -8.04
C GLN A 222 -8.60 7.73 -7.29
N SER A 223 -9.55 8.46 -7.87
CA SER A 223 -10.87 8.67 -7.27
C SER A 223 -11.58 7.34 -7.00
N HIS A 224 -11.52 6.37 -7.92
CA HIS A 224 -12.08 5.04 -7.69
C HIS A 224 -11.34 4.26 -6.60
N LEU A 225 -10.00 4.34 -6.55
CA LEU A 225 -9.22 3.68 -5.50
C LEU A 225 -9.50 4.29 -4.12
N GLU A 226 -9.74 5.59 -4.04
CA GLU A 226 -10.14 6.30 -2.81
C GLU A 226 -11.57 5.95 -2.38
N ASP A 227 -12.50 5.81 -3.34
CA ASP A 227 -13.88 5.40 -3.09
C ASP A 227 -13.96 3.93 -2.62
N THR A 228 -13.18 3.05 -3.24
CA THR A 228 -13.08 1.63 -2.84
C THR A 228 -12.15 1.40 -1.66
N ARG A 229 -11.44 2.45 -1.21
CA ARG A 229 -10.70 2.40 0.06
C ARG A 229 -11.75 2.21 1.12
N ILE A 230 -11.82 0.98 1.58
CA ILE A 230 -12.86 0.46 2.44
C ILE A 230 -13.12 1.46 3.57
N ARG A 231 -14.28 2.13 3.55
CA ARG A 231 -14.79 2.91 4.70
C ARG A 231 -15.36 1.97 5.76
N TRP A 232 -14.71 0.83 6.04
CA TRP A 232 -15.00 0.15 7.30
C TRP A 232 -14.54 1.12 8.38
N VAL A 233 -15.50 1.80 9.01
CA VAL A 233 -15.34 2.62 10.22
C VAL A 233 -15.04 1.69 11.41
N VAL A 234 -14.16 0.72 11.22
CA VAL A 234 -13.57 -0.01 12.32
C VAL A 234 -12.21 0.67 12.49
N PRO A 235 -12.01 1.47 13.55
CA PRO A 235 -10.80 2.26 13.79
C PRO A 235 -9.69 1.34 14.21
N VAL A 236 -9.06 0.74 13.22
CA VAL A 236 -8.09 -0.29 13.44
C VAL A 236 -6.89 -0.03 12.57
N TYR A 237 -5.83 0.18 13.31
CA TYR A 237 -4.50 0.07 12.81
C TYR A 237 -4.01 -1.32 13.15
N ASP A 238 -4.20 -2.20 12.19
CA ASP A 238 -3.27 -3.28 12.01
C ASP A 238 -2.45 -2.83 10.81
N GLU A 239 -1.20 -2.41 11.05
CA GLU A 239 -0.26 -1.92 10.04
C GLU A 239 -0.16 -2.87 8.84
N TYR A 240 -0.47 -4.16 9.04
CA TYR A 240 -0.58 -5.15 7.99
C TYR A 240 -1.71 -4.86 6.98
N TYR A 241 -2.86 -4.32 7.40
CA TYR A 241 -3.96 -3.98 6.49
C TYR A 241 -3.61 -2.80 5.58
N ASP A 242 -2.97 -1.75 6.11
CA ASP A 242 -2.55 -0.62 5.27
C ASP A 242 -1.50 -1.07 4.23
N ILE A 243 -0.63 -2.01 4.60
CA ILE A 243 0.33 -2.63 3.69
C ILE A 243 -0.38 -3.44 2.60
N GLU A 244 -1.28 -4.34 2.98
CA GLU A 244 -2.04 -5.16 2.02
C GLU A 244 -2.93 -4.30 1.11
N GLU A 245 -3.51 -3.24 1.66
CA GLU A 245 -4.30 -2.27 0.90
C GLU A 245 -3.43 -1.50 -0.09
N ALA A 246 -2.26 -1.00 0.34
CA ALA A 246 -1.31 -0.33 -0.54
C ALA A 246 -0.85 -1.25 -1.69
N GLU A 247 -0.46 -2.49 -1.37
CA GLU A 247 -0.08 -3.50 -2.38
C GLU A 247 -1.25 -3.84 -3.31
N SER A 248 -2.47 -3.96 -2.77
CA SER A 248 -3.72 -4.19 -3.52
C SER A 248 -4.01 -3.04 -4.49
N MET A 249 -3.90 -1.78 -4.05
CA MET A 249 -4.09 -0.61 -4.92
C MET A 249 -3.10 -0.60 -6.08
N VAL A 250 -1.81 -0.87 -5.81
CA VAL A 250 -0.79 -0.99 -6.86
C VAL A 250 -1.14 -2.12 -7.84
N ALA A 251 -1.58 -3.27 -7.33
CA ALA A 251 -1.99 -4.40 -8.16
C ALA A 251 -3.18 -4.03 -9.07
N LYS A 252 -4.20 -3.35 -8.53
CA LYS A 252 -5.35 -2.84 -9.31
C LYS A 252 -4.89 -1.94 -10.47
N VAL A 253 -4.01 -0.97 -10.21
CA VAL A 253 -3.49 -0.07 -11.25
C VAL A 253 -2.66 -0.82 -12.30
N ARG A 254 -1.88 -1.83 -11.89
CA ARG A 254 -1.14 -2.70 -12.83
C ARG A 254 -2.07 -3.48 -13.75
N VAL A 255 -3.20 -3.98 -13.24
CA VAL A 255 -4.23 -4.63 -14.07
C VAL A 255 -4.75 -3.65 -15.12
N PHE A 256 -5.05 -2.40 -14.74
CA PHE A 256 -5.52 -1.40 -15.70
C PHE A 256 -4.49 -1.11 -16.80
N ARG A 257 -3.23 -0.89 -16.39
CA ARG A 257 -2.11 -0.70 -17.32
C ARG A 257 -1.99 -1.87 -18.28
N GLN A 258 -2.14 -3.10 -17.80
CA GLN A 258 -2.06 -4.29 -18.62
C GLN A 258 -3.22 -4.36 -19.63
N GLN A 259 -4.44 -4.00 -19.24
CA GLN A 259 -5.58 -3.93 -20.15
C GLN A 259 -5.40 -2.88 -21.25
N LEU A 260 -4.86 -1.70 -20.92
CA LEU A 260 -4.50 -0.68 -21.90
C LEU A 260 -3.45 -1.20 -22.90
N LYS A 261 -2.39 -1.84 -22.40
CA LYS A 261 -1.33 -2.44 -23.26
C LYS A 261 -1.86 -3.53 -24.19
N GLN A 262 -2.83 -4.31 -23.72
CA GLN A 262 -3.48 -5.36 -24.51
C GLN A 262 -4.53 -4.82 -25.48
N GLY A 263 -4.79 -3.50 -25.49
CA GLY A 263 -5.84 -2.90 -26.31
C GLY A 263 -7.26 -3.29 -25.88
N LYS A 264 -7.44 -3.94 -24.73
CA LYS A 264 -8.76 -4.30 -24.18
C LYS A 264 -9.56 -3.05 -23.79
N ILE A 265 -8.84 -2.00 -23.38
CA ILE A 265 -9.39 -0.68 -23.13
C ILE A 265 -8.59 0.29 -23.97
N LYS A 266 -9.27 1.07 -24.82
CA LYS A 266 -8.66 2.06 -25.68
C LYS A 266 -9.48 3.33 -25.68
N TYR A 267 -8.88 4.43 -25.27
CA TYR A 267 -9.51 5.75 -25.34
C TYR A 267 -9.03 6.48 -26.61
N PRO A 268 -9.92 7.13 -27.36
CA PRO A 268 -9.50 8.06 -28.40
C PRO A 268 -8.72 9.23 -27.79
N LEU A 269 -8.00 10.00 -28.61
CA LEU A 269 -7.38 11.23 -28.13
C LEU A 269 -8.47 12.25 -27.79
N ARG A 270 -8.32 12.97 -26.68
CA ARG A 270 -9.22 14.08 -26.33
C ARG A 270 -8.97 15.25 -27.29
N PRO A 271 -10.00 15.78 -27.98
CA PRO A 271 -9.87 16.99 -28.76
C PRO A 271 -9.53 18.19 -27.87
N PHE A 272 -8.67 19.07 -28.37
CA PHE A 272 -8.28 20.31 -27.70
C PHE A 272 -8.88 21.56 -28.34
N ASP A 273 -9.50 21.41 -29.51
CA ASP A 273 -10.16 22.52 -30.21
C ASP A 273 -11.30 23.09 -29.35
N PRO A 274 -11.55 24.41 -29.37
CA PRO A 274 -12.70 24.98 -28.68
C PRO A 274 -14.01 24.47 -29.32
N VAL A 275 -15.03 24.27 -28.47
CA VAL A 275 -16.37 23.92 -28.93
C VAL A 275 -16.95 25.11 -29.71
N PRO A 276 -17.51 24.92 -30.93
CA PRO A 276 -18.10 26.01 -31.69
C PRO A 276 -19.40 26.48 -31.02
N GLU A 277 -19.61 27.79 -30.99
CA GLU A 277 -20.87 28.40 -30.54
C GLU A 277 -21.95 28.10 -31.57
N SER A 278 -22.79 27.11 -31.28
CA SER A 278 -23.86 26.64 -32.18
C SER A 278 -25.08 26.17 -31.40
N ALA A 279 -26.22 26.11 -32.09
CA ALA A 279 -27.47 25.70 -31.48
C ALA A 279 -27.43 24.24 -31.00
N SER A 280 -26.87 23.32 -31.80
CA SER A 280 -26.75 21.91 -31.41
C SER A 280 -25.85 21.69 -30.20
N PHE A 281 -24.68 22.34 -30.14
CA PHE A 281 -23.81 22.25 -28.95
C PHE A 281 -24.42 22.91 -27.72
N THR A 282 -25.13 24.03 -27.90
CA THR A 282 -25.84 24.69 -26.78
C THR A 282 -26.94 23.79 -26.23
N ALA A 283 -27.70 23.12 -27.10
CA ALA A 283 -28.73 22.16 -26.69
C ALA A 283 -28.13 20.95 -25.97
N LEU A 284 -27.07 20.34 -26.51
CA LEU A 284 -26.37 19.22 -25.87
C LEU A 284 -25.81 19.64 -24.50
N LYS A 285 -25.14 20.79 -24.43
CA LYS A 285 -24.60 21.32 -23.17
C LYS A 285 -25.72 21.58 -22.16
N GLY A 286 -26.83 22.18 -22.58
CA GLY A 286 -27.98 22.42 -21.70
C GLY A 286 -28.58 21.12 -21.16
N LEU A 287 -28.65 20.07 -21.97
CA LEU A 287 -29.10 18.75 -21.53
C LEU A 287 -28.12 18.14 -20.51
N LEU A 288 -26.81 18.18 -20.79
CA LEU A 288 -25.77 17.65 -19.92
C LEU A 288 -25.60 18.44 -18.62
N ASP A 289 -25.78 19.76 -18.66
CA ASP A 289 -25.69 20.61 -17.49
C ASP A 289 -26.81 20.31 -16.48
N ASN A 290 -27.95 19.83 -16.96
CA ASN A 290 -29.11 19.40 -16.18
C ASN A 290 -29.15 17.88 -15.93
N ALA A 291 -28.09 17.14 -16.28
CA ALA A 291 -28.07 15.69 -16.08
C ALA A 291 -28.12 15.35 -14.57
N PRO A 292 -28.95 14.36 -14.17
CA PRO A 292 -29.10 13.96 -12.78
C PRO A 292 -27.80 13.34 -12.24
N GLY A 293 -27.51 13.57 -10.96
CA GLY A 293 -26.35 12.99 -10.27
C GLY A 293 -25.05 13.82 -10.33
N ARG A 294 -25.02 14.94 -11.08
CA ARG A 294 -23.81 15.78 -11.26
C ARG A 294 -23.17 16.28 -9.96
N HIS A 295 -23.94 16.37 -8.88
CA HIS A 295 -23.48 16.81 -7.55
C HIS A 295 -23.29 15.65 -6.57
N GLY A 296 -23.18 14.42 -7.08
CA GLY A 296 -23.36 13.22 -6.30
C GLY A 296 -24.84 13.00 -5.95
N PHE A 297 -25.17 11.79 -5.54
CA PHE A 297 -26.51 11.43 -5.10
C PHE A 297 -26.45 10.30 -4.07
N ASN A 298 -27.55 10.09 -3.35
CA ASN A 298 -27.67 8.96 -2.44
C ASN A 298 -27.85 7.67 -3.25
N TRP A 299 -26.95 6.71 -3.09
CA TRP A 299 -26.98 5.44 -3.81
C TRP A 299 -28.30 4.68 -3.60
N ASP A 300 -28.88 4.78 -2.40
CA ASP A 300 -30.13 4.09 -2.04
C ASP A 300 -31.40 4.81 -2.53
N ASP A 301 -31.27 6.07 -2.95
CA ASP A 301 -32.38 6.92 -3.42
C ASP A 301 -31.91 7.80 -4.60
N PRO A 302 -31.69 7.18 -5.77
CA PRO A 302 -31.20 7.91 -6.95
C PRO A 302 -32.24 8.90 -7.48
N PRO A 303 -31.82 10.07 -7.96
CA PRO A 303 -32.73 11.08 -8.50
C PRO A 303 -33.39 10.61 -9.80
N GLU A 304 -34.51 11.26 -10.17
CA GLU A 304 -35.19 11.01 -11.44
C GLU A 304 -34.21 11.12 -12.62
N GLY A 305 -34.22 10.11 -13.49
CA GLY A 305 -33.32 10.03 -14.63
C GLY A 305 -32.07 9.18 -14.39
N ILE A 306 -31.84 8.69 -13.17
CA ILE A 306 -30.89 7.61 -12.84
C ILE A 306 -31.69 6.33 -12.54
N GLU A 307 -31.26 5.20 -13.09
CA GLU A 307 -31.86 3.88 -12.89
C GLU A 307 -30.86 2.97 -12.16
N THR A 308 -31.36 2.20 -11.19
CA THR A 308 -30.57 1.20 -10.47
C THR A 308 -30.77 -0.17 -11.10
N TYR A 309 -29.66 -0.84 -11.32
CA TYR A 309 -29.59 -2.22 -11.75
C TYR A 309 -28.91 -3.02 -10.66
N GLU A 310 -29.28 -4.29 -10.53
CA GLU A 310 -28.72 -5.18 -9.53
C GLU A 310 -28.48 -6.54 -10.17
N ASP A 311 -27.31 -7.12 -9.94
CA ASP A 311 -27.05 -8.49 -10.37
C ASP A 311 -27.59 -9.51 -9.35
N HIS A 312 -27.44 -10.79 -9.67
CA HIS A 312 -27.87 -11.88 -8.79
C HIS A 312 -27.08 -11.98 -7.47
N GLU A 313 -25.96 -11.26 -7.33
CA GLU A 313 -25.15 -11.15 -6.11
C GLU A 313 -25.48 -9.89 -5.30
N LEU A 314 -26.54 -9.17 -5.67
CA LEU A 314 -26.92 -7.89 -5.06
C LEU A 314 -25.87 -6.78 -5.27
N ASN A 315 -25.00 -6.92 -6.29
CA ASN A 315 -24.14 -5.82 -6.69
C ASN A 315 -24.98 -4.84 -7.49
N GLY A 316 -25.34 -3.73 -6.85
CA GLY A 316 -26.00 -2.60 -7.50
C GLY A 316 -25.04 -1.82 -8.40
N TRP A 317 -25.52 -1.34 -9.54
CA TRP A 317 -24.91 -0.24 -10.30
C TRP A 317 -25.99 0.73 -10.78
N HIS A 318 -25.59 1.96 -11.08
CA HIS A 318 -26.48 2.96 -11.64
C HIS A 318 -26.13 3.27 -13.08
N ASP A 319 -27.13 3.70 -13.84
CA ASP A 319 -26.99 4.23 -15.19
C ASP A 319 -27.99 5.37 -15.38
N TRP A 320 -27.82 6.17 -16.43
CA TRP A 320 -28.90 7.04 -16.89
C TRP A 320 -30.07 6.21 -17.39
N THR A 321 -31.30 6.67 -17.12
CA THR A 321 -32.51 6.05 -17.68
C THR A 321 -32.44 6.01 -19.20
N LYS A 322 -33.06 4.99 -19.80
CA LYS A 322 -33.16 4.85 -21.26
C LYS A 322 -33.74 6.10 -21.94
N LYS A 323 -34.65 6.83 -21.27
CA LYS A 323 -35.21 8.09 -21.78
C LYS A 323 -34.12 9.16 -21.92
N LEU A 324 -33.36 9.43 -20.86
CA LEU A 324 -32.27 10.40 -20.88
C LEU A 324 -31.18 10.00 -21.88
N GLN A 325 -30.84 8.72 -21.96
CA GLN A 325 -29.89 8.22 -22.97
C GLN A 325 -30.35 8.53 -24.41
N ARG A 326 -31.64 8.35 -24.74
CA ARG A 326 -32.20 8.73 -26.06
C ARG A 326 -32.10 10.23 -26.32
N GLU A 327 -32.43 11.05 -25.32
CA GLU A 327 -32.37 12.51 -25.46
C GLU A 327 -30.92 12.98 -25.73
N VAL A 328 -29.93 12.37 -25.06
CA VAL A 328 -28.52 12.64 -25.30
C VAL A 328 -28.08 12.14 -26.68
N ASP A 329 -28.50 10.95 -27.10
CA ASP A 329 -28.18 10.41 -28.41
C ASP A 329 -28.75 11.30 -29.54
N VAL A 330 -29.99 11.79 -29.40
CA VAL A 330 -30.60 12.75 -30.35
C VAL A 330 -29.83 14.07 -30.39
N ALA A 331 -29.40 14.59 -29.24
CA ALA A 331 -28.61 15.81 -29.18
C ALA A 331 -27.21 15.63 -29.80
N LEU A 332 -26.57 14.47 -29.61
CA LEU A 332 -25.32 14.11 -30.29
C LEU A 332 -25.49 14.03 -31.81
N GLU A 333 -26.55 13.37 -32.29
CA GLU A 333 -26.85 13.28 -33.73
C GLU A 333 -27.07 14.66 -34.35
N ALA A 334 -27.72 15.59 -33.63
CA ALA A 334 -27.87 16.97 -34.07
C ALA A 334 -26.53 17.71 -34.22
N VAL A 335 -25.59 17.51 -33.28
CA VAL A 335 -24.23 18.08 -33.39
C VAL A 335 -23.48 17.53 -34.61
N ILE A 336 -23.60 16.22 -34.86
CA ILE A 336 -22.96 15.56 -36.01
C ILE A 336 -23.59 16.05 -37.32
N ALA A 337 -24.91 16.24 -37.36
CA ALA A 337 -25.60 16.74 -38.53
C ALA A 337 -25.20 18.19 -38.87
N GLU A 338 -25.02 19.05 -37.87
CA GLU A 338 -24.66 20.46 -38.06
C GLU A 338 -23.17 20.65 -38.41
N HIS A 339 -22.27 19.94 -37.72
CA HIS A 339 -20.82 20.20 -37.78
C HIS A 339 -20.00 19.08 -38.45
N GLY A 340 -20.66 18.00 -38.85
CA GLY A 340 -20.02 16.82 -39.43
C GLY A 340 -19.17 16.03 -38.43
N GLY A 341 -18.36 15.10 -38.97
CA GLY A 341 -17.56 14.18 -38.16
C GLY A 341 -16.46 14.83 -37.33
N ARG A 342 -16.03 16.07 -37.67
CA ARG A 342 -14.92 16.76 -36.98
C ARG A 342 -15.19 16.95 -35.49
N TYR A 343 -16.43 17.29 -35.14
CA TYR A 343 -16.82 17.64 -33.78
C TYR A 343 -17.54 16.51 -33.03
N ASN A 344 -17.83 15.40 -33.72
CA ASN A 344 -18.42 14.19 -33.15
C ASN A 344 -17.65 13.72 -31.90
N LEU A 345 -16.32 13.58 -32.02
CA LEU A 345 -15.49 13.09 -30.93
C LEU A 345 -15.50 14.05 -29.73
N GLN A 346 -15.55 15.35 -29.98
CA GLN A 346 -15.61 16.36 -28.92
C GLN A 346 -16.93 16.29 -28.15
N ALA A 347 -18.05 16.18 -28.87
CA ALA A 347 -19.37 16.01 -28.26
C ALA A 347 -19.45 14.72 -27.43
N ARG A 348 -18.91 13.60 -27.95
CA ARG A 348 -18.83 12.32 -27.20
C ARG A 348 -18.01 12.45 -25.92
N TRP A 349 -16.91 13.21 -25.93
CA TRP A 349 -16.12 13.47 -24.72
C TRP A 349 -16.89 14.32 -23.69
N MET A 350 -17.70 15.29 -24.13
CA MET A 350 -18.57 16.05 -23.22
C MET A 350 -19.58 15.13 -22.51
N VAL A 351 -20.19 14.21 -23.26
CA VAL A 351 -21.11 13.21 -22.71
C VAL A 351 -20.39 12.26 -21.76
N TYR A 352 -19.21 11.74 -22.15
CA TYR A 352 -18.38 10.90 -21.28
C TYR A 352 -18.06 11.60 -19.96
N ASP A 353 -17.53 12.82 -20.00
CA ASP A 353 -17.13 13.56 -18.80
C ASP A 353 -18.33 13.83 -17.88
N THR A 354 -19.50 14.14 -18.47
CA THR A 354 -20.74 14.35 -17.70
C THR A 354 -21.24 13.03 -17.09
N TYR A 355 -21.23 11.93 -17.85
CA TYR A 355 -21.61 10.62 -17.35
C TYR A 355 -20.71 10.19 -16.18
N VAL A 356 -19.40 10.36 -16.32
CA VAL A 356 -18.43 10.03 -15.26
C VAL A 356 -18.65 10.86 -13.99
N GLN A 357 -19.03 12.14 -14.14
CA GLN A 357 -19.40 13.00 -13.00
C GLN A 357 -20.72 12.60 -12.36
N CYS A 358 -21.69 12.16 -13.16
CA CYS A 358 -23.04 11.88 -12.70
C CYS A 358 -23.22 10.48 -12.13
N VAL A 359 -22.53 9.48 -12.70
CA VAL A 359 -22.73 8.06 -12.42
C VAL A 359 -21.43 7.48 -11.86
N LYS A 360 -20.49 7.08 -12.72
CA LYS A 360 -19.18 6.56 -12.34
C LYS A 360 -18.23 6.51 -13.55
N GLY A 361 -16.93 6.62 -13.28
CA GLY A 361 -15.88 6.37 -14.28
C GLY A 361 -15.40 4.92 -14.27
N PRO A 362 -14.14 4.66 -14.68
CA PRO A 362 -13.55 3.33 -14.60
C PRO A 362 -13.70 2.69 -13.21
N VAL A 363 -14.15 1.44 -13.18
CA VAL A 363 -14.39 0.64 -11.97
C VAL A 363 -13.53 -0.62 -12.02
N TYR A 364 -12.86 -0.92 -10.91
CA TYR A 364 -12.17 -2.19 -10.72
C TYR A 364 -13.13 -3.27 -10.21
N LEU A 365 -13.21 -4.37 -10.95
CA LEU A 365 -13.94 -5.56 -10.58
C LEU A 365 -12.95 -6.63 -10.10
N ALA A 366 -13.01 -6.95 -8.81
CA ALA A 366 -12.17 -7.97 -8.20
C ALA A 366 -12.47 -9.39 -8.74
N GLU A 367 -11.53 -10.30 -8.56
CA GLU A 367 -11.75 -11.73 -8.79
C GLU A 367 -12.76 -12.27 -7.76
N ASN A 368 -13.70 -13.10 -8.18
CA ASN A 368 -14.67 -13.78 -7.30
C ASN A 368 -15.05 -15.15 -7.86
N SER A 369 -16.01 -15.85 -7.25
CA SER A 369 -16.42 -17.21 -7.66
C SER A 369 -16.90 -17.31 -9.12
N TRP A 370 -17.33 -16.21 -9.73
CA TRP A 370 -17.84 -16.15 -11.11
C TRP A 370 -16.90 -15.39 -12.06
N ARG A 371 -16.00 -14.59 -11.51
CA ARG A 371 -14.98 -13.83 -12.25
C ARG A 371 -13.61 -14.45 -12.01
N TRP A 372 -13.18 -15.27 -12.96
CA TRP A 372 -11.88 -15.96 -12.98
C TRP A 372 -10.64 -15.05 -12.97
N LYS A 373 -10.80 -13.75 -13.25
CA LYS A 373 -9.73 -12.74 -13.18
C LYS A 373 -10.31 -11.39 -12.84
N SER A 374 -9.55 -10.60 -12.08
CA SER A 374 -9.86 -9.18 -11.88
C SER A 374 -9.61 -8.36 -13.15
N PHE A 375 -10.43 -7.34 -13.37
CA PHE A 375 -10.30 -6.44 -14.51
C PHE A 375 -10.95 -5.09 -14.20
N TRP A 376 -10.60 -4.06 -14.96
CA TRP A 376 -11.34 -2.80 -14.98
C TRP A 376 -12.35 -2.78 -16.11
N ILE A 377 -13.48 -2.14 -15.84
CA ILE A 377 -14.50 -1.77 -16.82
C ILE A 377 -14.71 -0.26 -16.77
N ASP A 378 -15.14 0.33 -17.88
CA ASP A 378 -15.53 1.74 -17.94
C ASP A 378 -16.77 1.85 -18.82
N ASP A 379 -17.96 1.79 -18.21
CA ASP A 379 -19.22 1.78 -18.95
C ASP A 379 -19.44 3.08 -19.73
N ALA A 380 -18.95 4.22 -19.20
CA ALA A 380 -19.02 5.51 -19.87
C ALA A 380 -18.30 5.49 -21.22
N LYS A 381 -17.29 4.63 -21.38
CA LYS A 381 -16.51 4.48 -22.62
C LYS A 381 -17.36 4.07 -23.82
N ARG A 382 -18.52 3.42 -23.63
CA ARG A 382 -19.40 3.00 -24.75
C ARG A 382 -19.81 4.18 -25.65
N VAL A 383 -19.93 5.37 -25.06
CA VAL A 383 -20.18 6.64 -25.78
C VAL A 383 -19.06 6.97 -26.76
N LEU A 384 -17.81 6.69 -26.38
CA LEU A 384 -16.64 6.97 -27.20
C LEU A 384 -16.52 5.97 -28.36
N ASP A 385 -16.86 4.71 -28.13
CA ASP A 385 -16.72 3.63 -29.12
C ASP A 385 -17.78 3.75 -30.22
N ASN A 386 -19.06 3.70 -29.83
CA ASN A 386 -20.16 3.55 -30.79
C ASN A 386 -20.91 4.86 -31.03
N GLY A 387 -20.66 5.89 -30.22
CA GLY A 387 -21.37 7.17 -30.30
C GLY A 387 -22.79 7.15 -29.79
N ARG A 388 -23.19 6.07 -29.15
CA ARG A 388 -24.53 5.88 -28.59
C ARG A 388 -24.39 5.39 -27.17
N LEU A 389 -25.26 5.91 -26.30
CA LEU A 389 -25.42 5.41 -24.94
C LEU A 389 -26.25 4.13 -24.92
N LEU A 390 -27.26 4.05 -25.78
CA LEU A 390 -28.03 2.84 -26.00
C LEU A 390 -27.23 1.88 -26.86
N GLY A 391 -26.61 0.91 -26.21
CA GLY A 391 -26.17 -0.29 -26.91
C GLY A 391 -27.40 -1.00 -27.49
N GLU A 392 -27.26 -1.54 -28.70
CA GLU A 392 -28.08 -2.69 -29.08
C GLU A 392 -27.74 -3.77 -28.05
N THR A 393 -28.65 -4.03 -27.11
CA THR A 393 -28.50 -5.09 -26.13
C THR A 393 -28.20 -6.39 -26.89
N LEU A 394 -26.98 -6.90 -26.71
CA LEU A 394 -26.54 -8.19 -27.24
C LEU A 394 -27.39 -9.32 -26.67
#